data_AF-A0A3D8HLV2-F1
#
_entry.id   AF-A0A3D8HLV2-F1
#
_cell.length_a   1.000
_cell.length_b   1.000
_cell.length_c   1.000
_cell.angle_alpha   90.00
_cell.angle_beta   90.00
_cell.angle_gamma   90.00
#
_symmetry.space_group_name_H-M   'P 1'
#
loop_
_entity.id
_entity.type
_entity.pdbx_description
1 polymer ?
#
loop_
_entity_poly.entity_id
_entity_poly.type
_entity_poly.pdbx_seq_one_letter_code
_entity_poly.pdbx_strand_id
1 'polypeptide(L)'
;MFELVIITCAFIGFIVVLQLVGRVFRWIFYPKPYKRYYKNFYQPQIQESQKLSFADKLNLVENANLKAKNPLNYQEVQIFKALIFEKSLKDNFSILPQVAMRAFIHDIQNDNEVWKTYSNSYVDFLLAKRDFKYNKDILTPFAVIEFHGSGHYGVDNSSDEHMQSVKNNDEIKAQILNKIGIKLFIIKGEQIYDESNRIDIHKLKAEIAKIVQNIYQC
;
A
#
# COMPACT_ATOMS: atom_id res chain seq x y z
N MET A 1 20.04 63.31 0.20
CA MET A 1 20.92 62.28 0.81
C MET A 1 20.15 61.38 1.78
N PHE A 2 19.36 61.94 2.70
CA PHE A 2 18.60 61.17 3.72
C PHE A 2 17.57 60.19 3.13
N GLU A 3 16.82 60.61 2.11
CA GLU A 3 15.79 59.76 1.46
C GLU A 3 16.40 58.54 0.73
N LEU A 4 17.58 58.72 0.12
CA LEU A 4 18.28 57.64 -0.58
C LEU A 4 18.76 56.54 0.38
N VAL A 5 19.16 56.93 1.60
CA VAL A 5 19.58 56.00 2.66
C VAL A 5 18.39 55.19 3.16
N ILE A 6 17.23 55.82 3.36
CA ILE A 6 16.00 55.14 3.81
C ILE A 6 15.54 54.09 2.80
N ILE A 7 15.53 54.43 1.51
CA ILE A 7 15.14 53.50 0.43
C ILE A 7 16.11 52.31 0.37
N THR A 8 17.42 52.57 0.53
CA THR A 8 18.43 51.51 0.51
C THR A 8 18.29 50.57 1.70
N CYS A 9 18.04 51.09 2.91
CA CYS A 9 17.77 50.28 4.10
C CYS A 9 16.49 49.45 3.97
N ALA A 10 15.42 50.01 3.40
CA ALA A 10 14.17 49.29 3.15
C ALA A 10 14.35 48.15 2.15
N PHE A 11 15.14 48.37 1.09
CA PHE A 11 15.42 47.35 0.07
C PHE A 11 16.27 46.20 0.62
N ILE A 12 17.28 46.51 1.44
CA ILE A 12 18.08 45.49 2.13
C ILE A 12 17.21 44.68 3.10
N GLY A 13 16.34 45.35 3.88
CA GLY A 13 15.40 44.68 4.77
C GLY A 13 14.45 43.73 4.03
N PHE A 14 13.93 44.16 2.88
CA PHE A 14 13.07 43.35 2.03
C PHE A 14 13.77 42.11 1.47
N ILE A 15 15.03 42.23 1.03
CA ILE A 15 15.84 41.08 0.58
C ILE A 15 16.07 40.07 1.72
N VAL A 16 16.37 40.55 2.93
CA VAL A 16 16.57 39.68 4.10
C VAL A 16 15.29 38.91 4.45
N VAL A 17 14.13 39.58 4.40
CA VAL A 17 12.82 38.94 4.61
C VAL A 17 12.55 37.87 3.55
N LEU A 18 12.78 38.18 2.26
CA LEU A 18 12.62 37.20 1.19
C LEU A 18 13.52 35.97 1.35
N GLN A 19 14.77 36.16 1.79
CA GLN A 19 15.68 35.05 2.07
C GLN A 19 15.22 34.18 3.26
N LEU A 20 14.67 34.80 4.31
CA LEU A 20 14.11 34.08 5.46
C LEU A 20 12.86 33.29 5.08
N VAL A 21 11.93 33.91 4.34
CA VAL A 21 10.72 33.24 3.84
C VAL A 21 11.11 32.08 2.92
N GLY A 22 12.07 32.27 2.01
CA GLY A 22 12.56 31.21 1.14
C GLY A 22 13.16 30.02 1.90
N ARG A 23 13.88 30.26 3.00
CA ARG A 23 14.41 29.18 3.86
C ARG A 23 13.29 28.41 4.57
N VAL A 24 12.28 29.11 5.09
CA VAL A 24 11.10 28.49 5.74
C VAL A 24 10.30 27.69 4.72
N PHE A 25 10.06 28.24 3.53
CA PHE A 25 9.35 27.55 2.44
C PHE A 25 10.08 26.27 2.00
N ARG A 26 11.42 26.31 1.91
CA ARG A 26 12.22 25.13 1.57
C ARG A 26 12.12 24.04 2.64
N TRP A 27 12.00 24.41 3.91
CA TRP A 27 11.85 23.47 5.02
C TRP A 27 10.48 22.78 5.04
N ILE A 28 9.42 23.52 4.69
CA ILE A 28 8.04 23.00 4.65
C ILE A 28 7.83 22.09 3.44
N PHE A 29 8.31 22.48 2.25
CA PHE A 29 8.03 21.76 1.01
C PHE A 29 9.11 20.75 0.60
N TYR A 30 10.32 20.84 1.16
CA TYR A 30 11.40 19.88 0.94
C TYR A 30 11.99 19.40 2.28
N PRO A 31 11.20 18.70 3.11
CA PRO A 31 11.74 18.08 4.32
C PRO A 31 12.93 17.21 3.92
N LYS A 32 14.07 17.37 4.63
CA LYS A 32 15.26 16.55 4.38
C LYS A 32 14.84 15.09 4.38
N PRO A 33 15.25 14.29 3.38
CA PRO A 33 14.95 12.87 3.39
C PRO A 33 15.48 12.29 4.69
N TYR A 34 14.59 11.75 5.53
CA TYR A 34 14.98 10.98 6.70
C TYR A 34 15.99 9.94 6.22
N LYS A 35 17.21 9.98 6.76
CA LYS A 35 18.22 8.95 6.49
C LYS A 35 17.66 7.63 7.00
N ARG A 36 17.06 6.84 6.10
CA ARG A 36 16.77 5.43 6.35
C ARG A 36 18.11 4.77 6.67
N TYR A 37 18.28 4.33 7.90
CA TYR A 37 19.34 3.41 8.27
C TYR A 37 19.12 2.12 7.46
N TYR A 38 19.83 1.99 6.35
CA TYR A 38 19.99 0.70 5.68
C TYR A 38 20.98 -0.11 6.52
N LYS A 39 20.47 -0.84 7.51
CA LYS A 39 21.22 -1.90 8.17
C LYS A 39 21.20 -3.09 7.21
N ASN A 40 22.34 -3.37 6.59
CA ASN A 40 22.52 -4.49 5.68
C ASN A 40 22.18 -5.81 6.38
N PHE A 41 21.01 -6.37 6.09
CA PHE A 41 20.69 -7.76 6.37
C PHE A 41 20.27 -8.43 5.07
N TYR A 42 21.26 -8.96 4.35
CA TYR A 42 21.07 -9.93 3.27
C TYR A 42 22.27 -10.87 3.28
N GLN A 43 22.09 -12.07 3.84
CA GLN A 43 22.78 -13.26 3.35
C GLN A 43 21.75 -14.37 3.14
N PRO A 44 21.14 -14.45 1.95
CA PRO A 44 20.58 -15.70 1.48
C PRO A 44 21.71 -16.52 0.85
N GLN A 45 21.86 -17.77 1.28
CA GLN A 45 22.48 -18.78 0.44
C GLN A 45 21.63 -18.89 -0.83
N ILE A 46 22.17 -18.42 -1.95
CA ILE A 46 21.62 -18.61 -3.29
C ILE A 46 22.74 -19.23 -4.10
N GLN A 47 22.41 -20.29 -4.86
CA GLN A 47 23.20 -20.73 -6.01
C GLN A 47 23.77 -19.51 -6.75
N GLU A 48 25.02 -19.58 -7.19
CA GLU A 48 25.75 -18.50 -7.89
C GLU A 48 25.03 -18.04 -9.18
N SER A 49 23.94 -17.30 -9.02
CA SER A 49 23.47 -16.38 -10.05
C SER A 49 24.44 -15.20 -9.98
N GLN A 50 25.25 -15.04 -11.03
CA GLN A 50 26.16 -13.90 -11.14
C GLN A 50 25.39 -12.63 -10.81
N LYS A 51 25.80 -11.95 -9.73
CA LYS A 51 25.14 -10.73 -9.28
C LYS A 51 25.39 -9.67 -10.35
N LEU A 52 24.36 -9.37 -11.15
CA LEU A 52 24.43 -8.37 -12.22
C LEU A 52 25.05 -7.07 -11.69
N SER A 53 26.02 -6.53 -12.42
CA SER A 53 26.61 -5.24 -12.07
C SER A 53 25.57 -4.14 -12.18
N PHE A 54 25.85 -2.98 -11.58
CA PHE A 54 24.98 -1.82 -11.72
C PHE A 54 24.82 -1.41 -13.20
N ALA A 55 25.91 -1.47 -13.96
CA ALA A 55 25.91 -1.15 -15.39
C ALA A 55 25.04 -2.13 -16.18
N ASP A 56 25.13 -3.44 -15.90
CA ASP A 56 24.32 -4.45 -16.58
C ASP A 56 22.82 -4.26 -16.30
N LYS A 57 22.46 -3.91 -15.05
CA LYS A 57 21.08 -3.60 -14.69
C LYS A 57 20.53 -2.38 -15.43
N LEU A 58 21.32 -1.33 -15.56
CA LEU A 58 20.93 -0.14 -16.33
C LEU A 58 20.71 -0.50 -17.80
N ASN A 59 21.66 -1.23 -18.40
CA ASN A 59 21.59 -1.68 -19.78
C ASN A 59 20.31 -2.52 -20.03
N LEU A 60 19.97 -3.44 -19.12
CA LEU A 60 18.72 -4.21 -19.21
C LEU A 60 17.47 -3.32 -19.18
N VAL A 61 17.43 -2.30 -18.32
CA VAL A 61 16.29 -1.38 -18.23
C VAL A 61 16.20 -0.49 -19.48
N GLU A 62 17.32 0.02 -19.96
CA GLU A 62 17.40 0.86 -21.17
C GLU A 62 16.90 0.11 -22.42
N ASN A 63 17.19 -1.18 -22.51
CA ASN A 63 16.82 -2.01 -23.66
C ASN A 63 15.48 -2.75 -23.47
N ALA A 64 14.82 -2.63 -22.31
CA ALA A 64 13.55 -3.28 -22.06
C ALA A 64 12.38 -2.49 -22.66
N ASN A 65 11.46 -3.20 -23.34
CA ASN A 65 10.19 -2.62 -23.77
C ASN A 65 9.18 -2.63 -22.61
N LEU A 66 9.18 -1.58 -21.79
CA LEU A 66 8.33 -1.46 -20.61
C LEU A 66 7.03 -0.70 -20.93
N LYS A 67 5.91 -1.23 -20.44
CA LYS A 67 4.60 -0.57 -20.54
C LYS A 67 3.92 -0.52 -19.18
N ALA A 68 3.28 0.60 -18.88
CA ALA A 68 2.43 0.72 -17.70
C ALA A 68 1.20 -0.20 -17.83
N LYS A 69 0.86 -0.91 -16.76
CA LYS A 69 -0.39 -1.68 -16.64
C LYS A 69 -1.31 -1.03 -15.62
N ASN A 70 -2.61 -1.30 -15.73
CA ASN A 70 -3.55 -0.91 -14.69
C ASN A 70 -3.22 -1.73 -13.42
N PRO A 71 -2.99 -1.10 -12.26
CA PRO A 71 -2.69 -1.82 -11.02
C PRO A 71 -3.89 -2.62 -10.49
N LEU A 72 -5.11 -2.24 -10.88
CA LEU A 72 -6.35 -2.90 -10.45
C LEU A 72 -7.14 -3.38 -11.66
N ASN A 73 -7.76 -4.56 -11.54
CA ASN A 73 -8.74 -5.03 -12.51
C ASN A 73 -10.07 -4.26 -12.37
N TYR A 74 -10.98 -4.43 -13.34
CA TYR A 74 -12.25 -3.68 -13.37
C TYR A 74 -13.13 -3.88 -12.13
N GLN A 75 -13.16 -5.10 -11.58
CA GLN A 75 -13.95 -5.45 -10.39
C GLN A 75 -13.31 -4.86 -9.13
N GLU A 76 -12.00 -4.97 -8.98
CA GLU A 76 -11.23 -4.35 -7.89
C GLU A 76 -11.38 -2.82 -7.88
N VAL A 77 -11.42 -2.17 -9.05
CA VAL A 77 -11.69 -0.72 -9.14
C VAL A 77 -13.07 -0.37 -8.57
N GLN A 78 -14.09 -1.20 -8.80
CA GLN A 78 -15.43 -0.96 -8.25
C GLN A 78 -15.45 -1.13 -6.73
N ILE A 79 -14.80 -2.18 -6.22
CA ILE A 79 -14.67 -2.42 -4.78
C ILE A 79 -13.91 -1.27 -4.14
N PHE A 80 -12.76 -0.89 -4.70
CA PHE A 80 -11.95 0.23 -4.22
C PHE A 80 -12.77 1.52 -4.13
N LYS A 81 -13.52 1.87 -5.19
CA LYS A 81 -14.42 3.03 -5.19
C LYS A 81 -15.45 2.93 -4.06
N ALA A 82 -16.10 1.79 -3.89
CA ALA A 82 -17.09 1.61 -2.84
C ALA A 82 -16.48 1.76 -1.44
N LEU A 83 -15.27 1.25 -1.21
CA LEU A 83 -14.57 1.39 0.06
C LEU A 83 -14.17 2.85 0.37
N ILE A 84 -13.59 3.59 -0.59
CA ILE A 84 -13.12 4.96 -0.34
C ILE A 84 -14.26 5.97 -0.16
N PHE A 85 -15.45 5.66 -0.69
CA PHE A 85 -16.64 6.51 -0.54
C PHE A 85 -17.56 6.07 0.60
N GLU A 86 -17.31 4.92 1.23
CA GLU A 86 -18.03 4.52 2.44
C GLU A 86 -17.64 5.42 3.60
N LYS A 87 -18.58 6.23 4.09
CA LYS A 87 -18.32 7.34 5.03
C LYS A 87 -17.59 6.86 6.29
N SER A 88 -18.05 5.76 6.88
CA SER A 88 -17.48 5.22 8.11
C SER A 88 -16.01 4.81 7.95
N LEU A 89 -15.62 4.30 6.78
CA LEU A 89 -14.23 3.96 6.48
C LEU A 89 -13.45 5.22 6.11
N LYS A 90 -14.01 6.05 5.24
CA LYS A 90 -13.41 7.28 4.74
C LYS A 90 -13.00 8.23 5.85
N ASP A 91 -13.71 8.28 6.98
CA ASP A 91 -13.41 9.21 8.08
C ASP A 91 -12.27 8.71 8.98
N ASN A 92 -12.04 7.40 9.08
CA ASN A 92 -11.07 6.83 10.03
C ASN A 92 -9.86 6.10 9.40
N PHE A 93 -9.97 5.64 8.16
CA PHE A 93 -9.01 4.75 7.52
C PHE A 93 -8.50 5.27 6.18
N SER A 94 -7.20 5.13 5.95
CA SER A 94 -6.61 5.17 4.62
C SER A 94 -6.72 3.78 4.00
N ILE A 95 -7.29 3.70 2.80
CA ILE A 95 -7.44 2.44 2.05
C ILE A 95 -6.36 2.41 0.98
N LEU A 96 -5.47 1.42 1.09
CA LEU A 96 -4.31 1.27 0.23
C LEU A 96 -4.49 0.01 -0.64
N PRO A 97 -4.64 0.16 -1.97
CA PRO A 97 -4.81 -0.99 -2.85
C PRO A 97 -3.48 -1.68 -3.16
N GLN A 98 -3.51 -3.00 -3.40
CA GLN A 98 -2.40 -3.82 -3.91
C GLN A 98 -1.10 -3.62 -3.12
N VAL A 99 -1.17 -3.85 -1.80
CA VAL A 99 -0.05 -3.62 -0.90
C VAL A 99 0.71 -4.93 -0.66
N ALA A 100 2.02 -4.93 -0.92
CA ALA A 100 2.87 -6.06 -0.57
C ALA A 100 2.90 -6.26 0.95
N MET A 101 2.76 -7.50 1.43
CA MET A 101 2.78 -7.81 2.86
C MET A 101 4.07 -7.35 3.54
N ARG A 102 5.23 -7.46 2.86
CA ARG A 102 6.51 -6.91 3.34
C ARG A 102 6.52 -5.40 3.61
N ALA A 103 5.55 -4.64 3.09
CA ALA A 103 5.48 -3.20 3.31
C ALA A 103 4.92 -2.84 4.70
N PHE A 104 4.18 -3.75 5.33
CA PHE A 104 3.51 -3.51 6.62
C PHE A 104 3.71 -4.62 7.65
N ILE A 105 4.42 -5.69 7.29
CA ILE A 105 4.80 -6.78 8.19
C ILE A 105 6.31 -6.77 8.35
N HIS A 106 6.75 -6.84 9.60
CA HIS A 106 8.16 -6.97 9.96
C HIS A 106 8.34 -8.23 10.81
N ASP A 107 9.24 -9.11 10.37
CA ASP A 107 9.70 -10.20 11.19
C ASP A 107 10.77 -9.74 12.18
N ILE A 108 10.39 -9.71 13.46
CA ILE A 108 11.25 -9.25 14.56
C ILE A 108 12.44 -10.19 14.76
N GLN A 109 12.28 -11.48 14.44
CA GLN A 109 13.34 -12.48 14.58
C GLN A 109 14.32 -12.48 13.40
N ASN A 110 14.00 -11.75 12.32
CA ASN A 110 14.76 -11.72 11.06
C ASN A 110 15.03 -13.13 10.50
N ASP A 111 14.05 -14.03 10.63
CA ASP A 111 14.08 -15.34 10.00
C ASP A 111 13.81 -15.19 8.50
N ASN A 112 14.84 -15.54 7.72
CA ASN A 112 14.82 -15.42 6.28
C ASN A 112 13.73 -16.30 5.63
N GLU A 113 13.44 -17.48 6.19
CA GLU A 113 12.43 -18.39 5.64
C GLU A 113 11.01 -17.89 5.91
N VAL A 114 10.76 -17.34 7.10
CA VAL A 114 9.49 -16.68 7.42
C VAL A 114 9.29 -15.46 6.53
N TRP A 115 10.32 -14.62 6.36
CA TRP A 115 10.25 -13.46 5.48
C TRP A 115 9.94 -13.85 4.03
N LYS A 116 10.64 -14.86 3.48
CA LYS A 116 10.40 -15.35 2.11
C LYS A 116 8.96 -15.77 1.88
N THR A 117 8.34 -16.40 2.89
CA THR A 117 6.96 -16.92 2.82
C THR A 117 5.92 -15.85 2.48
N TYR A 118 6.08 -14.60 2.93
CA TYR A 118 5.11 -13.53 2.66
C TYR A 118 5.66 -12.35 1.85
N SER A 119 6.97 -12.28 1.62
CA SER A 119 7.60 -11.09 1.05
C SER A 119 7.09 -10.70 -0.34
N ASN A 120 6.63 -11.68 -1.12
CA ASN A 120 6.09 -11.51 -2.47
C ASN A 120 4.56 -11.52 -2.50
N SER A 121 3.90 -11.76 -1.36
CA SER A 121 2.45 -11.78 -1.26
C SER A 121 1.90 -10.36 -1.21
N TYR A 122 0.77 -10.13 -1.88
CA TYR A 122 0.06 -8.87 -1.88
C TYR A 122 -1.32 -9.06 -1.27
N VAL A 123 -1.84 -7.98 -0.70
CA VAL A 123 -3.23 -7.88 -0.27
C VAL A 123 -3.98 -6.90 -1.16
N ASP A 124 -5.24 -7.20 -1.47
CA ASP A 124 -6.02 -6.36 -2.39
C ASP A 124 -6.28 -4.97 -1.81
N PHE A 125 -6.72 -4.89 -0.55
CA PHE A 125 -6.93 -3.62 0.14
C PHE A 125 -6.47 -3.67 1.60
N LEU A 126 -5.51 -2.82 1.96
CA LEU A 126 -5.10 -2.59 3.34
C LEU A 126 -5.83 -1.37 3.91
N LEU A 127 -6.56 -1.57 5.01
CA LEU A 127 -7.14 -0.50 5.82
C LEU A 127 -6.14 -0.13 6.92
N ALA A 128 -5.58 1.06 6.81
CA ALA A 128 -4.68 1.64 7.80
C ALA A 128 -5.41 2.73 8.60
N LYS A 129 -5.51 2.56 9.92
CA LYS A 129 -6.11 3.54 10.81
C LYS A 129 -5.25 4.80 10.82
N ARG A 130 -5.88 5.95 10.64
CA ARG A 130 -5.20 7.26 10.73
C ARG A 130 -5.12 7.70 12.18
N ASP A 131 -3.91 7.89 12.68
CA ASP A 131 -3.66 8.66 13.90
C ASP A 131 -2.84 9.91 13.56
N PHE A 132 -3.55 10.91 13.06
CA PHE A 132 -3.01 12.23 12.74
C PHE A 132 -3.23 13.22 13.89
N LYS A 133 -3.73 12.73 15.03
CA LYS A 133 -3.86 13.56 16.23
C LYS A 133 -2.47 13.75 16.83
N TYR A 134 -2.26 14.91 17.45
CA TYR A 134 -1.03 15.22 18.17
C TYR A 134 0.26 15.12 17.33
N ASN A 135 0.21 15.50 16.04
CA ASN A 135 1.35 15.52 15.11
C ASN A 135 2.09 14.17 14.96
N LYS A 136 1.39 13.06 15.19
CA LYS A 136 2.00 11.73 15.05
C LYS A 136 2.15 11.34 13.58
N ASP A 137 1.23 11.77 12.70
CA ASP A 137 1.20 11.43 11.27
C ASP A 137 1.39 9.92 11.02
N ILE A 138 0.76 9.08 11.85
CA ILE A 138 0.93 7.61 11.81
C ILE A 138 -0.24 6.96 11.05
N LEU A 139 0.11 5.99 10.22
CA LEU A 139 -0.81 5.01 9.64
C LEU A 139 -0.54 3.64 10.29
N THR A 140 -1.52 3.10 11.00
CA THR A 140 -1.40 1.79 11.64
C THR A 140 -2.21 0.75 10.87
N PRO A 141 -1.60 -0.31 10.33
CA PRO A 141 -2.32 -1.42 9.71
C PRO A 141 -3.38 -1.97 10.67
N PHE A 142 -4.62 -2.12 10.19
CA PHE A 142 -5.75 -2.54 11.04
C PHE A 142 -6.50 -3.73 10.47
N ALA A 143 -6.83 -3.69 9.18
CA ALA A 143 -7.54 -4.77 8.52
C ALA A 143 -7.10 -4.91 7.05
N VAL A 144 -7.30 -6.10 6.51
CA VAL A 144 -7.16 -6.43 5.10
C VAL A 144 -8.52 -6.85 4.56
N ILE A 145 -8.84 -6.42 3.35
CA ILE A 145 -9.97 -6.91 2.57
C ILE A 145 -9.42 -7.57 1.31
N GLU A 146 -9.71 -8.85 1.13
CA GLU A 146 -9.39 -9.64 -0.08
C GLU A 146 -10.64 -9.83 -0.93
N PHE A 147 -10.49 -9.84 -2.24
CA PHE A 147 -11.57 -10.08 -3.20
C PHE A 147 -11.37 -11.40 -3.93
N HIS A 148 -12.21 -12.38 -3.63
CA HIS A 148 -12.18 -13.69 -4.28
C HIS A 148 -13.18 -13.71 -5.43
N GLY A 149 -12.78 -13.17 -6.59
CA GLY A 149 -13.59 -13.13 -7.81
C GLY A 149 -13.72 -14.49 -8.51
N SER A 150 -14.47 -14.54 -9.63
CA SER A 150 -14.74 -15.80 -10.37
C SER A 150 -13.49 -16.50 -10.92
N GLY A 151 -12.37 -15.79 -11.08
CA GLY A 151 -11.09 -16.36 -11.51
C GLY A 151 -10.12 -16.69 -10.37
N HIS A 152 -10.50 -16.48 -9.10
CA HIS A 152 -9.60 -16.58 -7.94
C HIS A 152 -8.99 -17.97 -7.78
N TYR A 153 -9.80 -19.02 -7.91
CA TYR A 153 -9.33 -20.41 -7.86
C TYR A 153 -8.99 -20.98 -9.25
N GLY A 154 -8.93 -20.13 -10.27
CA GLY A 154 -8.73 -20.52 -11.67
C GLY A 154 -9.97 -20.29 -12.54
N VAL A 155 -9.73 -20.19 -13.85
CA VAL A 155 -10.79 -20.25 -14.87
C VAL A 155 -11.12 -21.71 -15.15
N ASP A 156 -12.28 -22.00 -15.74
CA ASP A 156 -12.71 -23.35 -16.15
C ASP A 156 -11.51 -24.19 -16.68
N ASN A 157 -11.19 -25.28 -15.99
CA ASN A 157 -10.03 -26.18 -16.15
C ASN A 157 -8.71 -25.80 -15.43
N SER A 158 -8.75 -25.16 -14.27
CA SER A 158 -7.58 -25.15 -13.37
C SER A 158 -7.25 -26.56 -12.87
N SER A 159 -5.96 -26.93 -12.88
CA SER A 159 -5.53 -28.17 -12.25
C SER A 159 -5.82 -28.14 -10.75
N ASP A 160 -6.11 -29.30 -10.15
CA ASP A 160 -6.30 -29.43 -8.70
C ASP A 160 -5.10 -28.88 -7.91
N GLU A 161 -3.89 -29.05 -8.47
CA GLU A 161 -2.65 -28.49 -7.92
C GLU A 161 -2.66 -26.96 -7.85
N HIS A 162 -3.17 -26.28 -8.88
CA HIS A 162 -3.27 -24.82 -8.88
C HIS A 162 -4.28 -24.35 -7.84
N MET A 163 -5.45 -24.97 -7.80
CA MET A 163 -6.48 -24.66 -6.80
C MET A 163 -5.96 -24.86 -5.38
N GLN A 164 -5.22 -25.95 -5.14
CA GLN A 164 -4.62 -26.22 -3.85
C GLN A 164 -3.52 -25.20 -3.52
N SER A 165 -2.70 -24.79 -4.49
CA SER A 165 -1.68 -23.75 -4.29
C SER A 165 -2.30 -22.40 -3.89
N VAL A 166 -3.38 -21.98 -4.55
CA VAL A 166 -4.11 -20.75 -4.18
C VAL A 166 -4.65 -20.85 -2.76
N LYS A 167 -5.32 -21.96 -2.40
CA LYS A 167 -5.84 -22.18 -1.05
C LYS A 167 -4.74 -22.15 0.01
N ASN A 168 -3.60 -22.79 -0.25
CA ASN A 168 -2.46 -22.79 0.67
C ASN A 168 -1.91 -21.38 0.87
N ASN A 169 -1.83 -20.57 -0.20
CA ASN A 169 -1.38 -19.18 -0.10
C ASN A 169 -2.35 -18.30 0.69
N ASP A 170 -3.66 -18.48 0.48
CA ASP A 170 -4.70 -17.77 1.24
C ASP A 170 -4.65 -18.14 2.72
N GLU A 171 -4.43 -19.42 3.04
CA GLU A 171 -4.29 -19.90 4.41
C GLU A 171 -3.04 -19.31 5.10
N ILE A 172 -1.89 -19.35 4.43
CA ILE A 172 -0.65 -18.73 4.93
C ILE A 172 -0.88 -17.24 5.23
N LYS A 173 -1.53 -16.51 4.30
CA LYS A 173 -1.86 -15.11 4.48
C LYS A 173 -2.75 -14.89 5.71
N ALA A 174 -3.82 -15.68 5.84
CA ALA A 174 -4.74 -15.60 6.98
C ALA A 174 -4.03 -15.87 8.31
N GLN A 175 -3.18 -16.90 8.38
CA GLN A 175 -2.42 -17.25 9.58
C GLN A 175 -1.46 -16.11 9.99
N ILE A 176 -0.76 -15.51 9.02
CA ILE A 176 0.15 -14.40 9.28
C ILE A 176 -0.60 -13.18 9.81
N LEU A 177 -1.69 -12.77 9.14
CA LEU A 177 -2.50 -11.62 9.55
C LEU A 177 -3.08 -11.81 10.95
N ASN A 178 -3.62 -13.00 11.23
CA ASN A 178 -4.14 -13.35 12.55
C ASN A 178 -3.04 -13.27 13.63
N LYS A 179 -1.84 -13.80 13.36
CA LYS A 179 -0.70 -13.77 14.29
C LYS A 179 -0.27 -12.36 14.68
N ILE A 180 -0.41 -11.39 13.77
CA ILE A 180 -0.06 -9.98 14.01
C ILE A 180 -1.26 -9.10 14.39
N GLY A 181 -2.44 -9.71 14.59
CA GLY A 181 -3.65 -9.00 15.02
C GLY A 181 -4.29 -8.10 13.96
N ILE A 182 -4.02 -8.34 12.67
CA ILE A 182 -4.70 -7.64 11.57
C ILE A 182 -5.92 -8.45 11.16
N LYS A 183 -7.10 -7.82 11.15
CA LYS A 183 -8.35 -8.47 10.76
C LYS A 183 -8.35 -8.79 9.26
N LEU A 184 -8.84 -9.97 8.88
CA LEU A 184 -9.04 -10.36 7.48
C LEU A 184 -10.53 -10.41 7.16
N PHE A 185 -10.94 -9.69 6.11
CA PHE A 185 -12.27 -9.77 5.51
C PHE A 185 -12.17 -10.26 4.08
N ILE A 186 -13.11 -11.10 3.66
CA ILE A 186 -13.14 -11.66 2.30
C ILE A 186 -14.45 -11.26 1.65
N ILE A 187 -14.37 -10.58 0.51
CA ILE A 187 -15.50 -10.33 -0.37
C ILE A 187 -15.48 -11.40 -1.44
N LYS A 188 -16.47 -12.30 -1.45
CA LYS A 188 -16.57 -13.32 -2.50
C LYS A 188 -17.40 -12.81 -3.68
N GLY A 189 -16.91 -13.04 -4.89
CA GLY A 189 -17.63 -12.71 -6.12
C GLY A 189 -19.05 -13.26 -6.15
N GLU A 190 -19.22 -14.53 -5.78
CA GLU A 190 -20.53 -15.23 -5.71
C GLU A 190 -21.59 -14.49 -4.88
N GLN A 191 -21.17 -13.67 -3.90
CA GLN A 191 -22.07 -12.94 -3.01
C GLN A 191 -22.45 -11.56 -3.56
N ILE A 192 -21.63 -10.99 -4.44
CA ILE A 192 -21.78 -9.62 -4.93
C ILE A 192 -22.06 -9.53 -6.43
N TYR A 193 -22.05 -10.65 -7.16
CA TYR A 193 -22.34 -10.65 -8.59
C TYR A 193 -23.83 -10.65 -8.90
N ASP A 194 -24.18 -10.08 -10.05
CA ASP A 194 -25.45 -10.24 -10.74
C ASP A 194 -25.45 -11.51 -11.61
N GLU A 195 -26.56 -11.78 -12.30
CA GLU A 195 -26.72 -12.93 -13.21
C GLU A 195 -25.75 -12.88 -14.40
N SER A 196 -25.18 -11.71 -14.71
CA SER A 196 -24.20 -11.49 -15.78
C SER A 196 -22.75 -11.57 -15.29
N ASN A 197 -22.51 -12.07 -14.08
CA ASN A 197 -21.18 -12.16 -13.45
C ASN A 197 -20.48 -10.78 -13.31
N ARG A 198 -21.25 -9.70 -13.21
CA ARG A 198 -20.78 -8.35 -12.92
C ARG A 198 -21.10 -7.99 -11.49
N ILE A 199 -20.33 -7.08 -10.89
CA ILE A 199 -20.63 -6.61 -9.53
C ILE A 199 -21.97 -5.87 -9.52
N ASP A 200 -22.89 -6.37 -8.70
CA ASP A 200 -24.11 -5.69 -8.31
C ASP A 200 -23.78 -4.68 -7.20
N ILE A 201 -24.07 -3.40 -7.46
CA ILE A 201 -23.72 -2.31 -6.55
C ILE A 201 -24.48 -2.37 -5.22
N HIS A 202 -25.71 -2.89 -5.19
CA HIS A 202 -26.50 -3.02 -3.97
C HIS A 202 -25.96 -4.16 -3.11
N LYS A 203 -25.62 -5.31 -3.72
CA LYS A 203 -24.99 -6.42 -3.00
C LYS A 203 -23.62 -6.04 -2.46
N LEU A 204 -22.79 -5.34 -3.25
CA LEU A 204 -21.49 -4.84 -2.81
C LEU A 204 -21.64 -3.88 -1.60
N LYS A 205 -22.58 -2.94 -1.66
CA LYS A 205 -22.84 -2.02 -0.53
C LYS A 205 -23.28 -2.78 0.72
N ALA A 206 -24.15 -3.77 0.58
CA ALA A 206 -24.58 -4.59 1.70
C ALA A 206 -23.40 -5.36 2.32
N GLU A 207 -22.50 -5.91 1.50
CA GLU A 207 -21.33 -6.63 2.00
C GLU A 207 -20.33 -5.70 2.71
N ILE A 208 -20.07 -4.51 2.14
CA ILE A 208 -19.23 -3.49 2.79
C ILE A 208 -19.86 -3.05 4.12
N ALA A 209 -21.18 -2.89 4.20
CA ALA A 209 -21.86 -2.53 5.45
C ALA A 209 -21.64 -3.58 6.55
N LYS A 210 -21.65 -4.88 6.21
CA LYS A 210 -21.30 -5.95 7.16
C LYS A 210 -19.86 -5.84 7.64
N ILE A 211 -18.91 -5.58 6.73
CA ILE A 211 -17.50 -5.38 7.08
C ILE A 211 -17.35 -4.19 8.04
N VAL A 212 -17.98 -3.06 7.71
CA VAL A 212 -17.99 -1.86 8.56
C VAL A 212 -18.54 -2.18 9.95
N GLN A 213 -19.66 -2.88 10.04
CA GLN A 213 -20.24 -3.28 11.32
C GLN A 213 -19.24 -4.10 12.16
N ASN A 214 -18.58 -5.09 11.56
CA ASN A 214 -17.57 -5.91 12.23
C ASN A 214 -16.29 -5.14 12.61
N ILE A 215 -15.97 -4.05 11.91
CA ILE A 215 -14.86 -3.16 12.27
C ILE A 215 -15.16 -2.41 13.57
N TYR A 216 -16.39 -1.93 13.75
CA TYR A 216 -16.80 -1.05 14.85
C TYR A 216 -17.48 -1.74 16.04
N GLN A 217 -17.78 -3.04 15.96
CA GLN A 217 -18.31 -3.84 17.08
C GLN A 217 -17.23 -4.35 18.07
N CYS A 218 -16.03 -3.77 18.05
CA CYS A 218 -14.93 -4.11 18.97
C CYS A 218 -14.64 -2.96 19.94
#